data_AF-A0A1S7DV23-F1
#
_entry.id   AF-A0A1S7DV23-F1
#
_cell.length_a   1.000
_cell.length_b   1.000
_cell.length_c   1.000
_cell.angle_alpha   90.00
_cell.angle_beta   90.00
_cell.angle_gamma   90.00
#
_symmetry.space_group_name_H-M   'P 1'
#
loop_
_entity.id
_entity.type
_entity.pdbx_description
1 polymer ?
#
loop_
_entity_poly.entity_id
_entity_poly.type
_entity_poly.pdbx_seq_one_letter_code
_entity_poly.pdbx_strand_id
1 'polypeptide(L)'
;MKIEVKHSCKDFKSFRAEKVKSLFNAESGHEWEHVAELPIEGNDWQIGLIVGPSGSGKTSIGKQIWDNGIINLSDGWRSDIPIVEDITPEKSMNEVTSALSAVGLGDVPAWLRPFKVLSNGEQFRAGLARLICEDKDKIVVDEFTSVVDRQIAKIGASAFAKAWRRKGKKQIILLSCHYDIIEWLQPDWVYDTRVSEVKKKSKSDRLSNLTFGRSTEVTGDFLKSIII
;
A
#
# COMPACT_ATOMS: atom_id res chain seq x y z
N MET A 1 13.60 7.98 -10.72
CA MET A 1 12.61 9.01 -11.06
C MET A 1 12.48 10.01 -9.94
N LYS A 2 12.70 11.29 -10.26
CA LYS A 2 12.44 12.40 -9.36
C LYS A 2 10.96 12.78 -9.47
N ILE A 3 10.28 12.86 -8.33
CA ILE A 3 8.87 13.23 -8.22
C ILE A 3 8.81 14.49 -7.35
N GLU A 4 8.25 15.56 -7.91
CA GLU A 4 8.12 16.86 -7.23
C GLU A 4 6.64 17.13 -6.96
N VAL A 5 6.27 17.08 -5.69
CA VAL A 5 4.91 17.38 -5.27
C VAL A 5 4.89 18.76 -4.65
N LYS A 6 4.10 19.66 -5.23
CA LYS A 6 3.83 20.98 -4.68
C LYS A 6 2.33 21.15 -4.46
N HIS A 7 1.94 21.33 -3.20
CA HIS A 7 0.60 21.77 -2.82
C HIS A 7 0.68 23.24 -2.45
N SER A 8 -0.15 24.06 -3.09
CA SER A 8 -0.23 25.48 -2.74
C SER A 8 -1.68 25.95 -2.69
N CYS A 9 -1.96 26.90 -1.82
CA CYS A 9 -3.23 27.60 -1.74
C CYS A 9 -3.01 29.09 -1.49
N LYS A 10 -4.08 29.86 -1.50
CA LYS A 10 -4.01 31.29 -1.18
C LYS A 10 -3.53 31.48 0.26
N ASP A 11 -2.57 32.36 0.47
CA ASP A 11 -2.22 32.80 1.82
C ASP A 11 -3.35 33.67 2.41
N PHE A 12 -4.20 33.07 3.23
CA PHE A 12 -5.34 33.76 3.83
C PHE A 12 -4.89 34.68 4.96
N LYS A 13 -5.23 35.97 4.85
CA LYS A 13 -4.92 37.04 5.82
C LYS A 13 -6.10 37.38 6.75
N SER A 14 -7.01 36.44 6.98
CA SER A 14 -8.15 36.67 7.89
C SER A 14 -7.66 36.78 9.34
N PHE A 15 -8.42 37.47 10.20
CA PHE A 15 -8.05 37.65 11.61
C PHE A 15 -7.71 36.33 12.31
N ARG A 16 -8.50 35.27 12.08
CA ARG A 16 -8.24 33.94 12.67
C ARG A 16 -6.94 33.32 12.14
N ALA A 17 -6.67 33.41 10.83
CA ALA A 17 -5.47 32.85 10.23
C ALA A 17 -4.19 33.54 10.75
N GLU A 18 -4.18 34.87 10.79
CA GLU A 18 -3.04 35.65 11.30
C GLU A 18 -2.85 35.45 12.82
N LYS A 19 -3.94 35.36 13.60
CA LYS A 19 -3.86 35.04 15.03
C LYS A 19 -3.26 33.65 15.28
N VAL A 20 -3.62 32.65 14.48
CA VAL A 20 -3.02 31.30 14.59
C VAL A 20 -1.53 31.33 14.23
N LYS A 21 -1.14 32.00 13.14
CA LYS A 21 0.27 32.16 12.77
C LYS A 21 1.08 32.79 13.89
N SER A 22 0.56 33.86 14.49
CA SER A 22 1.20 34.57 15.59
C SER A 22 1.26 33.74 16.89
N LEU A 23 0.20 33.02 17.24
CA LEU A 23 0.15 32.23 18.48
C LEU A 23 1.08 31.02 18.46
N PHE A 24 1.29 30.42 17.29
CA PHE A 24 2.05 29.18 17.14
C PHE A 24 3.37 29.36 16.36
N ASN A 25 3.78 30.60 16.07
CA ASN A 25 4.96 30.94 15.25
C ASN A 25 5.00 30.18 13.91
N ALA A 26 3.86 30.06 13.24
CA ALA A 26 3.80 29.40 11.94
C ALA A 26 4.17 30.39 10.82
N GLU A 27 5.29 30.13 10.13
CA GLU A 27 5.78 30.98 9.04
C GLU A 27 4.93 30.83 7.76
N SER A 28 4.55 29.60 7.41
CA SER A 28 3.67 29.32 6.28
C SER A 28 2.89 28.02 6.51
N GLY A 29 1.66 27.97 5.99
CA GLY A 29 0.85 26.74 5.88
C GLY A 29 0.12 26.64 4.55
N HIS A 30 0.42 27.57 3.63
CA HIS A 30 -0.23 27.67 2.32
C HIS A 30 0.60 27.01 1.22
N GLU A 31 1.85 26.63 1.51
CA GLU A 31 2.71 25.88 0.60
C GLU A 31 3.27 24.65 1.31
N TRP A 32 3.30 23.53 0.58
CA TRP A 32 3.98 22.32 0.97
C TRP A 32 4.66 21.75 -0.27
N GLU A 33 5.96 21.47 -0.15
CA GLU A 33 6.76 20.92 -1.23
C GLU A 33 7.51 19.68 -0.74
N HIS A 34 7.55 18.64 -1.57
CA HIS A 34 8.29 17.43 -1.29
C HIS A 34 8.88 16.87 -2.57
N VAL A 35 10.18 16.58 -2.53
CA VAL A 35 10.91 15.95 -3.62
C VAL A 35 11.24 14.52 -3.22
N ALA A 36 10.76 13.55 -3.99
CA ALA A 36 11.02 12.13 -3.78
C ALA A 36 11.81 11.55 -4.95
N GLU A 37 12.94 10.88 -4.65
CA GLU A 37 13.71 10.13 -5.63
C GLU A 37 13.38 8.64 -5.50
N LEU A 38 12.57 8.12 -6.42
CA LEU A 38 12.12 6.73 -6.38
C LEU A 38 12.87 5.83 -7.38
N PRO A 39 13.27 4.61 -6.99
CA PRO A 39 14.00 3.68 -7.83
C PRO A 39 13.06 2.87 -8.76
N ILE A 40 12.24 3.56 -9.55
CA ILE A 40 11.20 2.94 -10.38
C ILE A 40 11.58 2.82 -11.87
N GLU A 41 12.73 3.39 -12.26
CA GLU A 41 13.29 3.31 -13.62
C GLU A 41 13.99 1.95 -13.81
N GLY A 42 13.20 0.88 -13.95
CA GLY A 42 13.72 -0.48 -14.09
C GLY A 42 12.61 -1.53 -13.97
N ASN A 43 12.89 -2.76 -14.42
CA ASN A 43 11.99 -3.91 -14.34
C ASN A 43 12.58 -5.04 -13.47
N ASP A 44 13.57 -4.72 -12.65
CA ASP A 44 14.30 -5.60 -11.72
C ASP A 44 13.63 -5.70 -10.34
N TRP A 45 12.45 -5.09 -10.19
CA TRP A 45 11.63 -5.10 -8.99
C TRP A 45 10.17 -5.34 -9.35
N GLN A 46 9.41 -5.85 -8.38
CA GLN A 46 7.98 -6.13 -8.49
C GLN A 46 7.16 -5.42 -7.41
N ILE A 47 7.72 -5.24 -6.20
CA ILE A 47 6.99 -4.68 -5.06
C ILE A 47 7.79 -3.50 -4.48
N GLY A 48 7.26 -2.31 -4.62
CA GLY A 48 7.72 -1.10 -3.94
C GLY A 48 6.82 -0.76 -2.76
N LEU A 49 7.40 -0.15 -1.73
CA LEU A 49 6.67 0.31 -0.56
C LEU A 49 7.04 1.75 -0.23
N ILE A 50 6.05 2.62 -0.06
CA ILE A 50 6.20 3.99 0.43
C ILE A 50 5.58 4.04 1.82
N VAL A 51 6.40 4.34 2.83
CA VAL A 51 5.99 4.44 4.24
C VAL A 51 6.11 5.85 4.79
N GLY A 52 5.31 6.12 5.83
CA GLY A 52 5.38 7.33 6.64
C GLY A 52 4.05 7.75 7.25
N PRO A 53 4.05 8.77 8.11
CA PRO A 53 2.89 9.17 8.89
C PRO A 53 1.76 9.68 8.01
N SER A 54 0.55 9.77 8.56
CA SER A 54 -0.53 10.46 7.86
C SER A 54 -0.12 11.91 7.54
N GLY A 55 -0.51 12.41 6.37
CA GLY A 55 -0.13 13.75 5.91
C GLY A 55 1.29 13.90 5.37
N SER A 56 2.13 12.86 5.34
CA SER A 56 3.51 12.95 4.80
C SER A 56 3.63 12.99 3.27
N GLY A 57 2.50 13.10 2.56
CA GLY A 57 2.50 13.19 1.10
C GLY A 57 2.54 11.88 0.32
N LYS A 58 2.45 10.71 0.97
CA LYS A 58 2.42 9.38 0.29
C LYS A 58 1.45 9.34 -0.89
N THR A 59 0.19 9.66 -0.65
CA THR A 59 -0.88 9.68 -1.67
C THR A 59 -0.55 10.64 -2.80
N SER A 60 0.01 11.80 -2.48
CA SER A 60 0.40 12.81 -3.47
C SER A 60 1.54 12.32 -4.36
N ILE A 61 2.55 11.66 -3.76
CA ILE A 61 3.65 11.02 -4.50
C ILE A 61 3.08 9.92 -5.39
N GLY A 62 2.26 9.02 -4.83
CA GLY A 62 1.66 7.89 -5.53
C GLY A 62 0.87 8.28 -6.78
N LYS A 63 0.10 9.37 -6.71
CA LYS A 63 -0.66 9.92 -7.84
C LYS A 63 0.20 10.43 -9.00
N GLN A 64 1.47 10.75 -8.75
CA GLN A 64 2.39 11.26 -9.78
C GLN A 64 3.29 10.15 -10.37
N ILE A 65 3.23 8.92 -9.86
CA ILE A 65 4.10 7.82 -10.33
C ILE A 65 3.70 7.37 -11.74
N TRP A 66 2.41 7.07 -11.94
CA TRP A 66 1.86 6.56 -13.19
C TRP A 66 0.49 7.18 -13.48
N ASP A 67 0.15 7.33 -14.76
CA ASP A 67 -1.10 7.99 -15.22
C ASP A 67 -2.37 7.17 -14.96
N ASN A 68 -2.26 5.94 -14.47
CA ASN A 68 -3.41 5.06 -14.22
C ASN A 68 -4.06 5.27 -12.84
N GLY A 69 -3.64 6.31 -12.12
CA GLY A 69 -4.24 6.72 -10.85
C GLY A 69 -3.84 5.83 -9.67
N ILE A 70 -4.60 5.96 -8.59
CA ILE A 70 -4.37 5.23 -7.34
C ILE A 70 -5.58 4.36 -7.02
N ILE A 71 -5.33 3.13 -6.59
CA ILE A 71 -6.38 2.17 -6.22
C ILE A 71 -6.55 2.18 -4.70
N ASN A 72 -7.79 2.28 -4.24
CA ASN A 72 -8.15 1.87 -2.89
C ASN A 72 -8.83 0.49 -2.97
N LEU A 73 -8.43 -0.42 -2.09
CA LEU A 73 -8.93 -1.81 -2.06
C LEU A 73 -10.43 -1.90 -1.80
N SER A 74 -11.02 -0.92 -1.11
CA SER A 74 -12.45 -0.87 -0.79
C SER A 74 -13.31 -0.15 -1.83
N ASP A 75 -12.70 0.42 -2.87
CA ASP A 75 -13.43 1.23 -3.85
C ASP A 75 -13.91 0.41 -5.04
N GLY A 76 -15.04 0.81 -5.62
CA GLY A 76 -15.57 0.26 -6.87
C GLY A 76 -16.29 -1.08 -6.76
N TRP A 77 -16.63 -1.53 -5.54
CA TRP A 77 -17.42 -2.75 -5.34
C TRP A 77 -18.92 -2.50 -5.50
N ARG A 78 -19.59 -3.39 -6.23
CA ARG A 78 -21.05 -3.42 -6.35
C ARG A 78 -21.68 -3.88 -5.04
N SER A 79 -22.77 -3.24 -4.65
CA SER A 79 -23.33 -3.35 -3.29
C SER A 79 -24.33 -4.49 -3.12
N ASP A 80 -24.73 -5.12 -4.21
CA ASP A 80 -25.90 -5.98 -4.37
C ASP A 80 -25.57 -7.37 -4.92
N ILE A 81 -24.29 -7.63 -5.22
CA ILE A 81 -23.82 -8.91 -5.75
C ILE A 81 -22.66 -9.46 -4.91
N PRO A 82 -22.43 -10.79 -4.91
CA PRO A 82 -21.35 -11.39 -4.14
C PRO A 82 -19.96 -11.05 -4.69
N ILE A 83 -18.93 -11.04 -3.84
CA ILE A 83 -17.56 -10.69 -4.27
C ILE A 83 -17.02 -11.62 -5.36
N VAL A 84 -17.43 -12.89 -5.40
CA VAL A 84 -16.99 -13.84 -6.44
C VAL A 84 -17.47 -13.45 -7.84
N GLU A 85 -18.60 -12.74 -7.93
CA GLU A 85 -19.16 -12.22 -9.20
C GLU A 85 -18.63 -10.81 -9.53
N ASP A 86 -18.05 -10.11 -8.54
CA ASP A 86 -17.57 -8.74 -8.69
C ASP A 86 -16.07 -8.66 -8.99
N ILE A 87 -15.30 -9.65 -8.53
CA ILE A 87 -13.86 -9.72 -8.83
C ILE A 87 -13.68 -10.05 -10.31
N THR A 88 -13.38 -9.00 -11.09
CA THR A 88 -12.97 -9.11 -12.51
C THR A 88 -13.93 -10.02 -13.31
N PRO A 89 -15.20 -9.58 -13.52
CA PRO A 89 -16.28 -10.44 -14.04
C PRO A 89 -16.00 -11.12 -15.39
N GLU A 90 -15.05 -10.60 -16.15
CA GLU A 90 -14.57 -11.15 -17.42
C GLU A 90 -13.63 -12.36 -17.27
N LYS A 91 -13.16 -12.64 -16.05
CA LYS A 91 -12.23 -13.74 -15.75
C LYS A 91 -12.96 -15.03 -15.41
N SER A 92 -12.27 -16.14 -15.60
CA SER A 92 -12.84 -17.45 -15.26
C SER A 92 -13.01 -17.61 -13.75
N MET A 93 -14.01 -18.41 -13.34
CA MET A 93 -14.25 -18.76 -11.94
C MET A 93 -12.97 -19.32 -11.27
N ASN A 94 -12.21 -20.15 -12.01
CA ASN A 94 -10.97 -20.74 -11.51
C ASN A 94 -9.90 -19.68 -11.21
N GLU A 95 -9.81 -18.61 -12.02
CA GLU A 95 -8.88 -17.51 -11.75
C GLU A 95 -9.30 -16.74 -10.50
N VAL A 96 -10.59 -16.42 -10.36
CA VAL A 96 -11.14 -15.68 -9.20
C VAL A 96 -10.91 -16.45 -7.88
N THR A 97 -11.28 -17.73 -7.85
CA THR A 97 -11.12 -18.56 -6.63
C THR A 97 -9.67 -18.90 -6.32
N SER A 98 -8.82 -19.03 -7.35
CA SER A 98 -7.37 -19.13 -7.14
C SER A 98 -6.81 -17.86 -6.50
N ALA A 99 -7.27 -16.67 -6.91
CA ALA A 99 -6.83 -15.42 -6.32
C ALA A 99 -7.31 -15.24 -4.87
N LEU A 100 -8.59 -15.52 -4.59
CA LEU A 100 -9.16 -15.51 -3.23
C LEU A 100 -8.39 -16.45 -2.29
N SER A 101 -8.09 -17.66 -2.77
CA SER A 101 -7.30 -18.64 -2.03
C SER A 101 -5.85 -18.17 -1.82
N ALA A 102 -5.23 -17.56 -2.83
CA ALA A 102 -3.84 -17.10 -2.78
C ALA A 102 -3.60 -15.99 -1.73
N VAL A 103 -4.63 -15.21 -1.40
CA VAL A 103 -4.58 -14.15 -0.38
C VAL A 103 -5.12 -14.61 0.99
N GLY A 104 -5.42 -15.90 1.13
CA GLY A 104 -5.88 -16.50 2.38
C GLY A 104 -7.35 -16.19 2.73
N LEU A 105 -8.18 -15.81 1.75
CA LEU A 105 -9.63 -15.72 1.94
C LEU A 105 -10.26 -17.05 1.50
N GLY A 106 -10.15 -18.08 2.35
CA GLY A 106 -10.70 -19.42 2.07
C GLY A 106 -12.12 -19.66 2.60
N ASP A 107 -12.72 -18.68 3.29
CA ASP A 107 -14.09 -18.80 3.78
C ASP A 107 -15.09 -18.66 2.63
N VAL A 108 -15.60 -19.79 2.14
CA VAL A 108 -16.55 -19.84 1.03
C VAL A 108 -17.84 -19.02 1.29
N PRO A 109 -18.44 -19.04 2.50
CA PRO A 109 -19.54 -18.12 2.83
C PRO A 109 -19.25 -16.64 2.58
N ALA A 110 -18.02 -16.16 2.85
CA ALA A 110 -17.63 -14.79 2.53
C ALA A 110 -17.66 -14.50 1.02
N TRP A 111 -17.32 -15.47 0.17
CA TRP A 111 -17.31 -15.31 -1.29
C TRP A 111 -18.70 -15.02 -1.86
N LEU A 112 -19.73 -15.55 -1.20
CA LEU A 112 -21.14 -15.45 -1.59
C LEU A 112 -21.84 -14.20 -1.04
N ARG A 113 -21.10 -13.27 -0.44
CA ARG A 113 -21.64 -12.05 0.17
C ARG A 113 -21.15 -10.80 -0.55
N PRO A 114 -21.96 -9.72 -0.62
CA PRO A 114 -21.48 -8.43 -1.10
C PRO A 114 -20.35 -7.86 -0.24
N PHE A 115 -19.42 -7.14 -0.85
CA PHE A 115 -18.23 -6.60 -0.18
C PHE A 115 -18.57 -5.84 1.11
N LYS A 116 -19.63 -5.01 1.08
CA LYS A 116 -20.02 -4.15 2.20
C LYS A 116 -20.40 -4.88 3.50
N VAL A 117 -20.75 -6.16 3.44
CA VAL A 117 -21.15 -6.93 4.64
C VAL A 117 -20.02 -7.81 5.18
N LEU A 118 -18.87 -7.82 4.50
CA LEU A 118 -17.68 -8.52 4.95
C LEU A 118 -17.01 -7.77 6.11
N SER A 119 -16.33 -8.50 6.98
CA SER A 119 -15.45 -7.92 7.99
C SER A 119 -14.28 -7.17 7.31
N ASN A 120 -13.64 -6.24 8.02
CA ASN A 120 -12.49 -5.49 7.47
C ASN A 120 -11.36 -6.42 6.99
N GLY A 121 -11.14 -7.56 7.66
CA GLY A 121 -10.13 -8.54 7.26
C GLY A 121 -10.50 -9.29 5.97
N GLU A 122 -11.76 -9.62 5.79
CA GLU A 122 -12.27 -10.23 4.56
C GLU A 122 -12.28 -9.20 3.41
N GLN A 123 -12.72 -7.97 3.65
CA GLN A 123 -12.67 -6.86 2.69
C GLN A 123 -11.24 -6.62 2.20
N PHE A 124 -10.27 -6.56 3.11
CA PHE A 124 -8.86 -6.40 2.77
C PHE A 124 -8.40 -7.51 1.83
N ARG A 125 -8.65 -8.78 2.18
CA ARG A 125 -8.26 -9.92 1.34
C ARG A 125 -9.01 -9.96 0.01
N ALA A 126 -10.30 -9.64 -0.03
CA ALA A 126 -11.07 -9.54 -1.27
C ALA A 126 -10.49 -8.49 -2.22
N GLY A 127 -10.08 -7.33 -1.69
CA GLY A 127 -9.35 -6.30 -2.43
C GLY A 127 -8.02 -6.81 -3.01
N LEU A 128 -7.23 -7.52 -2.21
CA LEU A 128 -5.98 -8.14 -2.68
C LEU A 128 -6.22 -9.18 -3.78
N ALA A 129 -7.27 -9.99 -3.67
CA ALA A 129 -7.66 -10.95 -4.70
C ALA A 129 -8.04 -10.23 -6.00
N ARG A 130 -8.80 -9.13 -5.91
CA ARG A 130 -9.15 -8.30 -7.08
C ARG A 130 -7.91 -7.77 -7.79
N LEU A 131 -6.92 -7.26 -7.07
CA LEU A 131 -5.65 -6.81 -7.66
C LEU A 131 -4.91 -7.94 -8.41
N ILE A 132 -4.89 -9.15 -7.85
CA ILE A 132 -4.25 -10.31 -8.48
C ILE A 132 -4.99 -10.72 -9.76
N CYS A 133 -6.32 -10.62 -9.76
CA CYS A 133 -7.17 -10.97 -10.91
C CYS A 133 -7.13 -9.92 -12.04
N GLU A 134 -7.19 -8.63 -11.69
CA GLU A 134 -7.13 -7.51 -12.64
C GLU A 134 -5.85 -7.54 -13.48
N ASP A 135 -4.77 -8.11 -12.92
CA ASP A 135 -3.54 -8.42 -13.64
C ASP A 135 -2.95 -7.21 -14.39
N LYS A 136 -3.05 -6.00 -13.84
CA LYS A 136 -2.45 -4.80 -14.44
C LYS A 136 -0.93 -4.81 -14.27
N ASP A 137 -0.21 -4.30 -15.26
CA ASP A 137 1.26 -4.34 -15.26
C ASP A 137 1.90 -3.43 -14.23
N LYS A 138 1.25 -2.30 -13.93
CA LYS A 138 1.72 -1.27 -13.00
C LYS A 138 0.55 -0.80 -12.15
N ILE A 139 0.67 -0.83 -10.83
CA ILE A 139 -0.42 -0.42 -9.92
C ILE A 139 0.13 0.37 -8.73
N VAL A 140 -0.52 1.48 -8.37
CA VAL A 140 -0.31 2.12 -7.06
C VAL A 140 -1.54 1.87 -6.18
N VAL A 141 -1.32 1.40 -4.95
CA VAL A 141 -2.39 1.14 -3.97
C VAL A 141 -2.20 2.06 -2.77
N ASP A 142 -3.22 2.85 -2.47
CA ASP A 142 -3.23 3.68 -1.26
C ASP A 142 -3.75 2.91 -0.05
N GLU A 143 -3.42 3.42 1.14
CA GLU A 143 -3.95 2.94 2.42
C GLU A 143 -3.76 1.43 2.65
N PHE A 144 -2.67 0.87 2.13
CA PHE A 144 -2.38 -0.54 2.27
C PHE A 144 -2.29 -0.92 3.75
N THR A 145 -3.18 -1.82 4.19
CA THR A 145 -3.35 -2.34 5.56
C THR A 145 -3.88 -1.36 6.62
N SER A 146 -4.48 -0.23 6.24
CA SER A 146 -4.92 0.82 7.18
C SER A 146 -6.12 0.41 8.07
N VAL A 147 -7.09 -0.32 7.51
CA VAL A 147 -8.40 -0.60 8.16
C VAL A 147 -8.49 -1.95 8.86
N VAL A 148 -7.39 -2.69 8.93
CA VAL A 148 -7.38 -4.09 9.36
C VAL A 148 -6.48 -4.30 10.57
N ASP A 149 -6.83 -5.30 11.40
CA ASP A 149 -6.00 -5.75 12.51
C ASP A 149 -4.56 -6.06 12.05
N ARG A 150 -3.57 -5.78 12.90
CA ARG A 150 -2.15 -5.87 12.54
C ARG A 150 -1.72 -7.28 12.17
N GLN A 151 -2.25 -8.32 12.81
CA GLN A 151 -1.89 -9.69 12.49
C GLN A 151 -2.46 -10.10 11.13
N ILE A 152 -3.72 -9.72 10.87
CA ILE A 152 -4.36 -9.95 9.56
C ILE A 152 -3.63 -9.17 8.45
N ALA A 153 -3.24 -7.91 8.70
CA ALA A 153 -2.44 -7.10 7.77
C ALA A 153 -1.14 -7.82 7.38
N LYS A 154 -0.38 -8.29 8.36
CA LYS A 154 0.91 -8.97 8.17
C LYS A 154 0.76 -10.27 7.37
N ILE A 155 -0.21 -11.11 7.75
CA ILE A 155 -0.48 -12.38 7.04
C ILE A 155 -0.93 -12.10 5.61
N GLY A 156 -1.87 -11.17 5.42
CA GLY A 156 -2.36 -10.80 4.09
C GLY A 156 -1.28 -10.19 3.21
N ALA A 157 -0.39 -9.35 3.76
CA ALA A 157 0.74 -8.78 3.04
C ALA A 157 1.73 -9.86 2.56
N SER A 158 2.03 -10.86 3.42
CA SER A 158 2.88 -12.00 3.05
C SER A 158 2.26 -12.87 1.96
N ALA A 159 0.97 -13.21 2.11
CA ALA A 159 0.23 -14.00 1.13
C ALA A 159 0.15 -13.26 -0.23
N PHE A 160 -0.18 -11.97 -0.20
CA PHE A 160 -0.20 -11.10 -1.37
C PHE A 160 1.17 -11.03 -2.05
N ALA A 161 2.25 -10.79 -1.30
CA ALA A 161 3.59 -10.73 -1.86
C ALA A 161 3.95 -12.02 -2.60
N LYS A 162 3.67 -13.19 -1.99
CA LYS A 162 3.91 -14.49 -2.61
C LYS A 162 3.11 -14.66 -3.90
N ALA A 163 1.85 -14.24 -3.91
CA ALA A 163 0.98 -14.34 -5.08
C ALA A 163 1.40 -13.38 -6.20
N TRP A 164 1.67 -12.11 -5.88
CA TRP A 164 2.07 -11.08 -6.83
C TRP A 164 3.39 -11.42 -7.53
N ARG A 165 4.38 -11.92 -6.78
CA ARG A 165 5.69 -12.28 -7.33
C ARG A 165 5.63 -13.38 -8.40
N ARG A 166 4.60 -14.23 -8.38
CA ARG A 166 4.38 -15.27 -9.40
C ARG A 166 3.86 -14.71 -10.73
N LYS A 167 3.39 -13.46 -10.77
CA LYS A 167 2.81 -12.83 -11.97
C LYS A 167 3.86 -12.31 -12.97
N GLY A 168 5.15 -12.59 -12.77
CA GLY A 168 6.21 -12.16 -13.70
C GLY A 168 6.53 -10.67 -13.56
N LYS A 169 6.76 -9.94 -14.65
CA LYS A 169 7.34 -8.57 -14.61
C LYS A 169 6.35 -7.45 -14.21
N LYS A 170 5.37 -7.73 -13.36
CA LYS A 170 4.38 -6.74 -12.89
C LYS A 170 4.90 -5.99 -11.67
N GLN A 171 4.53 -4.73 -11.57
CA GLN A 171 5.04 -3.79 -10.58
C GLN A 171 3.89 -3.19 -9.78
N ILE A 172 4.04 -3.21 -8.46
CA ILE A 172 3.08 -2.59 -7.55
C ILE A 172 3.81 -1.71 -6.55
N ILE A 173 3.25 -0.53 -6.29
CA ILE A 173 3.70 0.36 -5.23
C ILE A 173 2.60 0.46 -4.20
N LEU A 174 2.93 0.07 -2.98
CA LEU A 174 2.01 0.09 -1.85
C LEU A 174 2.31 1.31 -0.99
N LEU A 175 1.29 2.08 -0.63
CA LEU A 175 1.42 3.20 0.30
C LEU A 175 0.87 2.78 1.65
N SER A 176 1.66 2.91 2.72
CA SER A 176 1.20 2.55 4.07
C SER A 176 1.74 3.50 5.13
N CYS A 177 1.00 3.67 6.23
CA CYS A 177 1.54 4.29 7.43
C CYS A 177 2.20 3.29 8.39
N HIS A 178 2.14 2.00 8.08
CA HIS A 178 2.58 0.94 8.95
C HIS A 178 3.91 0.34 8.48
N TYR A 179 4.88 0.28 9.40
CA TYR A 179 6.24 -0.22 9.13
C TYR A 179 6.39 -1.72 9.42
N ASP A 180 5.55 -2.25 10.31
CA ASP A 180 5.55 -3.64 10.76
C ASP A 180 5.19 -4.67 9.65
N ILE A 181 4.66 -4.21 8.51
CA ILE A 181 4.41 -5.05 7.33
C ILE A 181 5.65 -5.26 6.46
N ILE A 182 6.72 -4.47 6.62
CA ILE A 182 7.92 -4.54 5.77
C ILE A 182 8.51 -5.95 5.78
N GLU A 183 8.58 -6.57 6.95
CA GLU A 183 9.10 -7.93 7.13
C GLU A 183 8.30 -9.01 6.44
N TRP A 184 6.98 -8.82 6.38
CA TRP A 184 6.05 -9.80 5.86
C TRP A 184 5.89 -9.63 4.34
N LEU A 185 5.81 -8.38 3.90
CA LEU A 185 5.70 -7.99 2.50
C LEU A 185 7.00 -8.25 1.73
N GLN A 186 8.17 -8.09 2.39
CA GLN A 186 9.50 -8.21 1.76
C GLN A 186 9.58 -7.41 0.44
N PRO A 187 9.32 -6.09 0.44
CA PRO A 187 9.39 -5.30 -0.78
C PRO A 187 10.82 -5.30 -1.36
N ASP A 188 10.96 -4.97 -2.63
CA ASP A 188 12.26 -4.84 -3.29
C ASP A 188 12.94 -3.52 -2.92
N TRP A 189 12.14 -2.50 -2.61
CA TRP A 189 12.60 -1.23 -2.05
C TRP A 189 11.53 -0.60 -1.15
N VAL A 190 11.99 0.22 -0.20
CA VAL A 190 11.17 1.01 0.71
C VAL A 190 11.61 2.46 0.62
N TYR A 191 10.67 3.39 0.42
CA TYR A 191 10.91 4.82 0.55
C TYR A 191 10.21 5.33 1.82
N ASP A 192 10.95 5.96 2.72
CA ASP A 192 10.39 6.59 3.92
C ASP A 192 10.26 8.10 3.73
N THR A 193 9.01 8.56 3.65
CA THR A 193 8.67 9.98 3.48
C THR A 193 9.10 10.88 4.64
N ARG A 194 9.43 10.34 5.82
CA ARG A 194 9.92 11.16 6.96
C ARG A 194 11.36 11.61 6.79
N VAL A 195 12.19 10.73 6.25
CA VAL A 195 13.64 10.96 6.10
C VAL A 195 14.03 11.19 4.64
N SER A 196 13.09 11.00 3.71
CA SER A 196 13.31 11.09 2.27
C SER A 196 14.39 10.12 1.77
N GLU A 197 14.49 8.94 2.38
CA GLU A 197 15.48 7.92 2.04
C GLU A 197 14.85 6.70 1.39
N VAL A 198 15.59 6.13 0.43
CA VAL A 198 15.29 4.83 -0.19
C VAL A 198 16.19 3.76 0.41
N LYS A 199 15.59 2.65 0.82
CA LYS A 199 16.30 1.42 1.15
C LYS A 199 15.95 0.33 0.15
N LYS A 200 16.96 -0.29 -0.46
CA LYS A 200 16.78 -1.40 -1.41
C LYS A 200 17.14 -2.72 -0.75
N LYS A 201 16.44 -3.78 -1.15
CA LYS A 201 16.79 -5.15 -0.74
C LYS A 201 18.08 -5.58 -1.43
N SER A 202 19.07 -6.05 -0.67
CA SER A 202 20.26 -6.70 -1.23
C SER A 202 19.92 -8.12 -1.70
N LYS A 203 20.55 -8.60 -2.77
CA LYS A 203 20.31 -9.94 -3.35
C LYS A 203 20.52 -11.09 -2.36
N SER A 204 21.24 -10.87 -1.26
CA SER A 204 21.57 -11.88 -0.24
C SER A 204 20.98 -11.60 1.15
N ASP A 205 20.26 -10.49 1.34
CA ASP A 205 19.87 -10.03 2.69
C ASP A 205 18.36 -9.78 2.80
N ARG A 206 17.80 -10.08 3.97
CA ARG A 206 16.41 -9.73 4.29
C ARG A 206 16.36 -8.26 4.66
N LEU A 207 15.31 -7.53 4.27
CA LEU A 207 15.09 -6.15 4.74
C LEU A 207 14.92 -6.05 6.28
N SER A 208 14.82 -7.18 6.97
CA SER A 208 14.65 -7.32 8.43
C SER A 208 15.88 -6.91 9.26
N ASN A 209 16.94 -6.37 8.67
CA ASN A 209 18.10 -5.87 9.44
C ASN A 209 18.22 -4.34 9.36
N LEU A 210 17.22 -3.65 8.79
CA LEU A 210 17.29 -2.21 8.53
C LEU A 210 16.42 -1.43 9.53
N THR A 211 17.03 -0.54 10.31
CA THR A 211 16.34 0.35 11.25
C THR A 211 15.62 1.47 10.48
N PHE A 212 14.28 1.51 10.51
CA PHE A 212 13.51 2.62 9.92
C PHE A 212 13.10 3.62 11.01
N GLY A 213 13.42 4.91 10.84
CA GLY A 213 13.15 5.95 11.84
C GLY A 213 13.92 5.77 13.16
N ARG A 214 13.45 6.43 14.24
CA ARG A 214 14.21 6.55 15.52
C ARG A 214 14.24 5.30 16.41
N SER A 215 13.44 4.25 16.17
CA SER A 215 13.40 3.08 17.07
C SER A 215 12.41 2.00 16.61
N THR A 216 12.61 1.42 15.44
CA THR A 216 11.93 0.14 15.13
C THR A 216 12.90 -0.80 14.46
N GLU A 217 13.49 -1.69 15.27
CA GLU A 217 14.03 -2.94 14.76
C GLU A 217 12.84 -3.75 14.24
N VAL A 218 12.84 -4.01 12.94
CA VAL A 218 12.00 -5.07 12.37
C VAL A 218 12.81 -6.33 12.64
N THR A 219 12.43 -7.16 13.63
CA THR A 219 13.21 -8.35 14.04
C THR A 219 12.83 -9.62 13.27
N GLY A 220 13.82 -10.16 12.55
CA GLY A 220 13.69 -11.27 11.59
C GLY A 220 13.47 -12.69 12.12
N ASP A 221 12.93 -12.88 13.33
CA ASP A 221 12.76 -14.22 13.92
C ASP A 221 11.43 -14.92 13.56
N PHE A 222 10.37 -14.17 13.23
CA PHE A 222 9.02 -14.75 13.09
C PHE A 222 8.79 -15.57 11.81
N LEU A 223 9.60 -15.38 10.76
CA LEU A 223 9.45 -16.16 9.51
C LEU A 223 10.08 -17.56 9.59
N LYS A 224 10.82 -17.91 10.66
CA LYS A 224 11.33 -19.28 10.85
C LYS A 224 10.25 -20.25 11.35
N SER A 225 9.16 -19.75 11.92
CA SER A 225 8.14 -20.56 12.61
C SER A 225 6.82 -20.71 11.85
N ILE A 226 6.67 -20.07 10.68
CA ILE A 226 5.44 -20.15 9.88
C ILE A 226 5.65 -21.15 8.75
N ILE A 227 5.22 -22.38 8.98
CA ILE A 227 4.95 -23.36 7.94
C ILE A 227 3.56 -23.01 7.37
N ILE A 228 3.50 -22.57 6.12
CA ILE A 228 2.24 -22.45 5.35
C ILE A 228 1.96 -23.80 4.70
#